data_AF-A0A447RZI5-F1
#
_entry.id   AF-A0A447RZI5-F1
#
_cell.length_a   1.000
_cell.length_b   1.000
_cell.length_c   1.000
_cell.angle_alpha   90.00
_cell.angle_beta   90.00
_cell.angle_gamma   90.00
#
_symmetry.space_group_name_H-M   'P 1'
#
loop_
_entity.id
_entity.type
_entity.pdbx_description
1 polymer ?
#
loop_
_entity_poly.entity_id
_entity_poly.type
_entity_poly.pdbx_seq_one_letter_code
_entity_poly.pdbx_strand_id
1 'polypeptide(L)'
;MTDAEINGDYEWETGNVIVETFRQQGIDPAQMPGVLVHSHGPFAWGKNAEDAVHNAIVLEEIAYMGIFCRQLAPQLPAMQQTLLDKHYLRKHGGQSLLRPIITLLALRLAGPGLCAIW
;
A
#
# COMPACT_ATOMS: atom_id res chain seq x y z
N MET A 1 7.26 -5.25 13.62
CA MET A 1 7.21 -4.76 15.00
C MET A 1 8.29 -5.46 15.79
N THR A 2 8.92 -4.77 16.72
CA THR A 2 9.89 -5.34 17.66
C THR A 2 9.17 -6.04 18.81
N ASP A 3 9.83 -6.95 19.53
CA ASP A 3 9.23 -7.63 20.68
C ASP A 3 8.80 -6.64 21.78
N ALA A 4 9.51 -5.52 21.93
CA ALA A 4 9.16 -4.48 22.88
C ALA A 4 7.85 -3.77 22.52
N GLU A 5 7.63 -3.51 21.22
CA GLU A 5 6.38 -2.91 20.71
C GLU A 5 5.18 -3.84 20.88
N ILE A 6 5.39 -5.15 20.73
CA ILE A 6 4.32 -6.16 20.89
C ILE A 6 3.91 -6.30 22.35
N ASN A 7 4.87 -6.26 23.28
CA ASN A 7 4.61 -6.42 24.71
C ASN A 7 4.22 -5.09 25.41
N GLY A 8 4.31 -3.96 24.71
CA GLY A 8 3.88 -2.64 25.17
C GLY A 8 2.45 -2.32 24.71
N ASP A 9 2.20 -1.05 24.35
CA ASP A 9 0.92 -0.61 23.80
C ASP A 9 0.81 -1.01 22.31
N TYR A 10 0.56 -2.29 22.06
CA TYR A 10 0.57 -2.91 20.73
C TYR A 10 -0.19 -2.13 19.64
N GLU A 11 -1.41 -1.66 19.93
CA GLU A 11 -2.22 -0.90 18.99
C GLU A 11 -1.62 0.48 18.69
N TRP A 12 -1.05 1.13 19.71
CA TRP A 12 -0.37 2.42 19.55
C TRP A 12 0.90 2.28 18.73
N GLU A 13 1.71 1.27 19.03
CA GLU A 13 2.94 1.00 18.29
C GLU A 13 2.69 0.56 16.85
N THR A 14 1.58 -0.14 16.60
CA THR A 14 1.10 -0.39 15.22
C THR A 14 0.91 0.92 14.46
N GLY A 15 0.30 1.93 15.09
CA GLY A 15 0.15 3.27 14.53
C GLY A 15 1.49 3.96 14.26
N ASN A 16 2.44 3.88 15.20
CA ASN A 16 3.78 4.46 15.03
C ASN A 16 4.53 3.86 13.84
N VAL A 17 4.49 2.53 13.69
CA VAL A 17 5.13 1.82 12.57
C VAL A 17 4.53 2.23 11.23
N ILE A 18 3.21 2.44 11.15
CA ILE A 18 2.56 2.96 9.93
C ILE A 18 3.10 4.36 9.62
N VAL A 19 3.11 5.28 10.60
CA VAL A 19 3.58 6.66 10.40
C VAL A 19 5.06 6.69 9.98
N GLU A 20 5.90 5.89 10.64
CA GLU A 20 7.32 5.74 10.31
C GLU A 20 7.52 5.25 8.88
N THR A 21 6.75 4.24 8.46
CA THR A 21 6.80 3.67 7.11
C THR A 21 6.55 4.74 6.03
N PHE A 22 5.54 5.57 6.21
CA PHE A 22 5.20 6.64 5.25
C PHE A 22 6.27 7.72 5.21
N ARG A 23 6.80 8.13 6.36
CA ARG A 23 7.88 9.13 6.45
C ARG A 23 9.16 8.65 5.79
N GLN A 24 9.62 7.44 6.13
CA GLN A 24 10.88 6.89 5.60
C GLN A 24 10.83 6.66 4.09
N GLN A 25 9.66 6.30 3.55
CA GLN A 25 9.49 6.08 2.11
C GLN A 25 9.08 7.34 1.34
N GLY A 26 8.86 8.47 2.01
CA GLY A 26 8.42 9.71 1.38
C GLY A 26 7.05 9.59 0.71
N ILE A 27 6.14 8.80 1.28
CA ILE A 27 4.81 8.55 0.73
C ILE A 27 3.81 9.53 1.36
N ASP A 28 3.02 10.22 0.53
CA ASP A 28 1.92 11.05 0.98
C ASP A 28 0.68 10.17 1.33
N PRO A 29 0.24 10.12 2.60
CA PRO A 29 -0.93 9.33 3.00
C PRO A 29 -2.23 9.81 2.37
N ALA A 30 -2.33 11.05 1.88
CA ALA A 30 -3.49 11.51 1.13
C ALA A 30 -3.59 10.91 -0.28
N GLN A 31 -2.46 10.43 -0.84
CA GLN A 31 -2.38 9.82 -2.17
C GLN A 31 -2.33 8.28 -2.12
N MET A 32 -2.05 7.72 -0.93
CA MET A 32 -1.95 6.28 -0.66
C MET A 32 -2.87 5.90 0.51
N PRO A 33 -4.20 5.80 0.30
CA PRO A 33 -5.20 5.57 1.35
C PRO A 33 -5.29 4.12 1.86
N GLY A 34 -4.13 3.47 2.02
CA GLY A 34 -4.07 2.13 2.58
C GLY A 34 -2.64 1.66 2.83
N VAL A 35 -2.50 0.74 3.79
CA VAL A 35 -1.22 0.13 4.19
C VAL A 35 -1.45 -1.31 4.63
N LEU A 36 -0.45 -2.16 4.40
CA LEU A 36 -0.41 -3.52 4.93
C LEU A 36 0.53 -3.54 6.13
N VAL A 37 0.02 -3.95 7.29
CA VAL A 37 0.85 -4.17 8.48
C VAL A 37 1.33 -5.63 8.46
N HIS A 38 2.65 -5.80 8.48
CA HIS A 38 3.32 -7.09 8.41
C HIS A 38 2.78 -8.07 9.45
N SER A 39 2.38 -9.26 9.01
CA SER A 39 1.80 -10.35 9.80
C SER A 39 0.53 -9.96 10.59
N HIS A 40 -0.16 -8.89 10.18
CA HIS A 40 -1.38 -8.41 10.81
C HIS A 40 -2.51 -8.29 9.79
N GLY A 41 -2.58 -7.19 9.03
CA GLY A 41 -3.66 -6.98 8.08
C GLY A 41 -3.67 -5.61 7.42
N PRO A 42 -4.66 -5.35 6.56
CA PRO A 42 -4.81 -4.07 5.88
C PRO A 42 -5.42 -3.00 6.80
N PHE A 43 -4.93 -1.77 6.67
CA PHE A 43 -5.56 -0.56 7.20
C PHE A 43 -5.84 0.39 6.04
N ALA A 44 -7.05 0.95 5.99
CA ALA A 44 -7.48 1.88 4.95
C ALA A 44 -8.13 3.11 5.56
N TRP A 45 -8.05 4.24 4.85
CA TRP A 45 -8.63 5.51 5.28
C TRP A 45 -9.21 6.29 4.10
N GLY A 46 -9.95 7.34 4.39
CA GLY A 46 -10.60 8.18 3.39
C GLY A 46 -11.06 9.51 4.00
N LYS A 47 -11.67 10.37 3.19
CA LYS A 47 -12.17 11.69 3.60
C LYS A 47 -13.29 11.59 4.63
N ASN A 48 -14.01 10.48 4.61
CA ASN A 48 -15.08 10.13 5.54
C ASN A 48 -15.17 8.59 5.64
N ALA A 49 -16.07 8.08 6.48
CA ALA A 49 -16.20 6.65 6.70
C ALA A 49 -16.56 5.87 5.42
N GLU A 50 -17.45 6.40 4.58
CA GLU A 50 -17.85 5.77 3.32
C GLU A 50 -16.67 5.67 2.34
N ASP A 51 -15.89 6.74 2.19
CA ASP A 51 -14.69 6.78 1.36
C ASP A 51 -13.60 5.81 1.87
N ALA A 52 -13.45 5.68 3.20
CA ALA A 52 -12.53 4.71 3.79
C ALA A 52 -12.93 3.26 3.48
N VAL A 53 -14.22 2.94 3.55
CA VAL A 53 -14.74 1.62 3.16
C VAL A 53 -14.56 1.38 1.67
N HIS A 54 -14.79 2.38 0.82
CA HIS A 54 -14.53 2.28 -0.61
C HIS A 54 -13.07 1.92 -0.89
N ASN A 55 -12.12 2.62 -0.24
CA ASN A 55 -10.68 2.35 -0.40
C ASN A 55 -10.30 0.95 0.13
N ALA A 56 -10.93 0.48 1.22
CA ALA A 56 -10.71 -0.86 1.74
C ALA A 56 -11.15 -1.96 0.76
N ILE A 57 -12.32 -1.80 0.12
CA ILE A 57 -12.81 -2.74 -0.89
C ILE A 57 -11.87 -2.75 -2.10
N VAL A 58 -11.45 -1.58 -2.58
CA VAL A 58 -10.50 -1.50 -3.70
C VAL A 58 -9.17 -2.16 -3.34
N LEU A 59 -8.67 -1.99 -2.12
CA LEU A 59 -7.44 -2.62 -1.63
C LEU A 59 -7.53 -4.15 -1.65
N GLU A 60 -8.66 -4.72 -1.25
CA GLU A 60 -8.90 -6.17 -1.31
C GLU A 60 -8.95 -6.67 -2.76
N GLU A 61 -9.69 -6.01 -3.63
CA GLU A 61 -9.83 -6.40 -5.04
C GLU A 61 -8.48 -6.42 -5.78
N ILE A 62 -7.64 -5.40 -5.57
CA ILE A 62 -6.31 -5.36 -6.18
C ILE A 62 -5.35 -6.38 -5.55
N ALA A 63 -5.49 -6.71 -4.27
CA ALA A 63 -4.70 -7.74 -3.62
C ALA A 63 -5.05 -9.12 -4.20
N TYR A 64 -6.35 -9.43 -4.32
CA TYR A 64 -6.85 -10.65 -4.93
C TYR A 64 -6.35 -10.80 -6.38
N MET A 65 -6.58 -9.80 -7.23
CA MET A 65 -6.11 -9.82 -8.62
C MET A 65 -4.59 -9.93 -8.72
N GLY A 66 -3.85 -9.22 -7.85
CA GLY A 66 -2.40 -9.22 -7.83
C GLY A 66 -1.77 -10.59 -7.59
N ILE A 67 -2.39 -11.43 -6.76
CA ILE A 67 -1.97 -12.82 -6.52
C ILE A 67 -2.01 -13.61 -7.83
N PHE A 68 -3.16 -13.59 -8.53
CA PHE A 68 -3.33 -14.34 -9.77
C PHE A 68 -2.51 -13.77 -10.92
N CYS A 69 -2.37 -12.45 -11.03
CA CYS A 69 -1.50 -11.82 -12.02
C CYS A 69 -0.04 -12.30 -11.88
N ARG A 70 0.49 -12.39 -10.64
CA ARG A 70 1.83 -12.94 -10.44
C ARG A 70 1.90 -14.44 -10.74
N GLN A 71 0.88 -15.20 -10.35
CA GLN A 71 0.85 -16.63 -10.63
C GLN A 71 0.89 -16.90 -12.15
N LEU A 72 0.18 -16.10 -12.94
CA LEU A 72 0.18 -16.20 -14.40
C LEU A 72 1.47 -15.67 -15.04
N ALA A 73 2.02 -14.59 -14.50
CA ALA A 73 3.21 -13.93 -15.03
C ALA A 73 4.16 -13.52 -13.89
N PRO A 74 5.06 -14.42 -13.43
CA PRO A 74 5.95 -14.14 -12.29
C PRO A 74 6.87 -12.94 -12.49
N GLN A 75 7.21 -12.65 -13.76
CA GLN A 75 8.07 -11.54 -14.17
C GLN A 75 7.27 -10.36 -14.75
N LEU A 76 5.97 -10.26 -14.45
CA LEU A 76 5.14 -9.15 -14.92
C LEU A 76 5.73 -7.82 -14.41
N PRO A 77 6.11 -6.88 -15.30
CA PRO A 77 6.64 -5.60 -14.86
C PRO A 77 5.54 -4.75 -14.25
N ALA A 78 5.95 -3.72 -13.50
CA ALA A 78 5.03 -2.70 -13.03
C ALA A 78 4.33 -2.00 -14.21
N MET A 79 3.13 -1.46 -13.96
CA MET A 79 2.40 -0.65 -14.94
C MET A 79 3.26 0.55 -15.38
N GLN A 80 3.15 0.93 -16.65
CA GLN A 80 3.79 2.13 -17.19
C GLN A 80 3.42 3.36 -16.35
N GLN A 81 4.42 4.10 -15.89
CA GLN A 81 4.24 5.29 -15.05
C GLN A 81 3.25 6.28 -15.69
N THR A 82 3.36 6.54 -16.99
CA THR A 82 2.46 7.45 -17.72
C THR A 82 0.99 7.04 -17.65
N LEU A 83 0.70 5.74 -17.75
CA LEU A 83 -0.68 5.23 -17.69
C LEU A 83 -1.23 5.37 -16.28
N LEU A 84 -0.39 5.03 -15.31
CA LEU A 84 -0.68 5.09 -13.90
C LEU A 84 -0.97 6.55 -13.45
N ASP A 85 -0.15 7.51 -13.86
CA ASP A 85 -0.36 8.94 -13.60
C ASP A 85 -1.66 9.41 -14.24
N LYS A 86 -1.94 9.00 -15.49
CA LYS A 86 -3.17 9.36 -16.19
C LYS A 86 -4.42 8.89 -15.46
N HIS A 87 -4.44 7.67 -14.92
CA HIS A 87 -5.58 7.14 -14.18
C HIS A 87 -5.82 7.89 -12.87
N TYR A 88 -4.73 8.18 -12.15
CA TYR A 88 -4.80 8.86 -10.86
C TYR A 88 -5.21 10.33 -11.01
N LEU A 89 -4.48 11.08 -11.84
CA LEU A 89 -4.69 12.52 -12.04
C LEU A 89 -6.08 12.84 -12.61
N ARG A 90 -6.65 11.95 -13.43
CA ARG A 90 -8.03 12.10 -13.94
C ARG A 90 -9.07 12.17 -12.82
N LYS A 91 -8.88 11.44 -11.73
CA LYS A 91 -9.84 11.38 -10.61
C LYS A 91 -9.57 12.45 -9.55
N HIS A 92 -8.31 12.84 -9.34
CA HIS A 92 -7.90 13.64 -8.19
C HIS A 92 -7.37 15.05 -8.53
N GLY A 93 -7.09 15.37 -9.80
CA GLY A 93 -6.66 16.70 -10.27
C GLY A 93 -5.23 17.13 -9.85
N GLY A 94 -4.61 18.03 -10.63
CA GLY A 94 -3.34 18.72 -10.32
C GLY A 94 -2.06 17.92 -10.63
N GLN A 95 -0.99 18.57 -11.08
CA GLN A 95 0.33 17.95 -11.27
C GLN A 95 0.93 17.52 -9.92
N SER A 96 0.60 16.32 -9.47
CA SER A 96 1.26 15.66 -8.34
C SER A 96 2.06 14.48 -8.88
N LEU A 97 3.38 14.53 -8.68
CA LEU A 97 4.38 13.66 -9.27
C LEU A 97 4.53 12.39 -8.40
N LEU A 98 3.47 11.57 -8.22
CA LEU A 98 3.48 10.56 -7.13
C LEU A 98 2.74 9.24 -7.44
N ARG A 99 3.36 8.16 -6.93
CA ARG A 99 3.06 6.74 -7.13
C ARG A 99 1.76 6.30 -6.43
N PRO A 100 0.72 5.84 -7.16
CA PRO A 100 -0.50 5.30 -6.60
C PRO A 100 -0.33 3.86 -6.11
N ILE A 101 -1.35 3.44 -5.36
CA ILE A 101 -1.60 2.17 -4.66
C ILE A 101 -1.10 0.91 -5.40
N ILE A 102 -1.11 0.91 -6.73
CA ILE A 102 -0.61 -0.19 -7.57
C ILE A 102 0.90 -0.44 -7.36
N THR A 103 1.64 0.58 -6.93
CA THR A 103 3.09 0.55 -6.81
C THR A 103 3.57 -0.19 -5.56
N LEU A 104 2.77 -0.26 -4.49
CA LEU A 104 3.20 -0.93 -3.25
C LEU A 104 3.00 -2.45 -3.29
N LEU A 105 2.00 -2.95 -4.04
CA LEU A 105 1.91 -4.39 -4.32
C LEU A 105 3.02 -4.84 -5.29
N ALA A 106 3.53 -3.94 -6.13
CA ALA A 106 4.60 -4.26 -7.10
C ALA A 106 6.02 -4.10 -6.54
N LEU A 107 6.29 -3.22 -5.57
CA LEU A 107 7.67 -2.89 -5.15
C LEU A 107 8.33 -3.84 -4.14
N ARG A 108 7.67 -4.89 -3.65
CA ARG A 108 8.32 -5.87 -2.75
C ARG A 108 8.22 -7.32 -3.16
N LEU A 109 7.68 -7.60 -4.33
CA LEU A 109 7.43 -8.97 -4.75
C LEU A 109 8.35 -9.44 -5.90
N ALA A 110 9.44 -8.71 -6.14
CA ALA A 110 10.42 -8.99 -7.20
C ALA A 110 11.88 -8.92 -6.71
N GLY A 111 12.16 -9.26 -5.44
CA GLY A 111 13.52 -9.34 -4.91
C GLY A 111 13.86 -10.72 -4.37
N PRO A 112 14.93 -11.40 -4.83
CA PRO A 112 15.44 -12.59 -4.18
C PRO A 112 16.16 -12.16 -2.90
N GLY A 113 15.54 -12.35 -1.74
CA GLY A 113 16.23 -12.19 -0.45
C GLY A 113 15.47 -11.51 0.69
N LEU A 114 14.18 -11.21 0.59
CA LEU A 114 13.43 -10.65 1.71
C LEU A 114 12.17 -11.47 2.01
N CYS A 115 12.35 -12.47 2.86
CA CYS A 115 11.31 -13.08 3.71
C CYS A 115 10.81 -12.09 4.79
N ALA A 116 10.69 -10.81 4.43
CA ALA A 116 10.28 -9.73 5.34
C ALA A 116 9.53 -8.67 4.52
N ILE A 117 8.38 -9.05 3.97
CA ILE A 117 7.04 -8.49 4.28
C ILE A 117 6.02 -9.53 3.80
N TRP A 118 5.65 -10.41 4.72
CA TRP A 118 4.36 -11.10 4.82
C TRP A 118 3.83 -10.95 6.23
#